data_AF-A0A527TYM0-F1
#
_entry.id   AF-A0A527TYM0-F1
#
_cell.length_a   1.000
_cell.length_b   1.000
_cell.length_c   1.000
_cell.angle_alpha   90.00
_cell.angle_beta   90.00
_cell.angle_gamma   90.00
#
_symmetry.space_group_name_H-M   'P 1'
#
loop_
_entity.id
_entity.type
_entity.pdbx_description
1 polymer ?
#
loop_
_entity_poly.entity_id
_entity_poly.type
_entity_poly.pdbx_seq_one_letter_code
_entity_poly.pdbx_strand_id
1 'polypeptide(L)'
;DQVGTCASALRPLHTLIEEHVLSAQRLHGDDTTVPILAKGKTDTGRAWVYVRDDRPFGGASSPAALFYASRDRSGDHPERHLKQFTGILQADAYAGYNRLYLSDRKPGPVTEALCWSHARRKFFVLADIAANAGRGKTAPPISPIAFEAVKRIDLLFDIERDITGLAAELRLAVRTERSAPLVAELEEWLRGERAKLSRHAPVAQAIDYMLKRWDGFIRFLKDGRVCLTNNAAERALRGLALGRKAWLFAGSDRGADRAAIMYTLIGTAKLNDVDPQAWLADVLARIADTPQGRLNELLPWNWKRRSSKAIAA
;
A
#
# COMPACT_ATOMS: atom_id res chain seq x y z
N ASP A 1 -27.07 12.54 5.45
CA ASP A 1 -27.36 11.28 4.74
C ASP A 1 -27.06 10.11 5.67
N GLN A 2 -27.61 8.92 5.39
CA GLN A 2 -27.47 7.74 6.25
C GLN A 2 -26.01 7.27 6.40
N VAL A 3 -25.19 7.42 5.36
CA VAL A 3 -23.75 7.09 5.40
C VAL A 3 -23.02 7.97 6.42
N GLY A 4 -23.36 9.27 6.47
CA GLY A 4 -22.85 10.20 7.47
C GLY A 4 -23.18 9.77 8.91
N THR A 5 -24.42 9.34 9.15
CA THR A 5 -24.84 8.84 10.48
C THR A 5 -24.06 7.58 10.86
N CYS A 6 -23.96 6.60 9.95
CA CYS A 6 -23.20 5.37 10.20
C CYS A 6 -21.71 5.66 10.44
N ALA A 7 -21.08 6.49 9.62
CA ALA A 7 -19.67 6.86 9.78
C ALA A 7 -19.42 7.60 11.11
N SER A 8 -20.37 8.39 11.59
CA SER A 8 -20.29 9.02 12.90
C SER A 8 -20.39 8.01 14.03
N ALA A 9 -21.36 7.09 13.98
CA ALA A 9 -21.56 6.06 15.00
C ALA A 9 -20.36 5.11 15.10
N LEU A 10 -19.73 4.77 13.97
CA LEU A 10 -18.61 3.83 13.88
C LEU A 10 -17.24 4.49 14.09
N ARG A 11 -17.18 5.81 14.30
CA ARG A 11 -15.91 6.56 14.48
C ARG A 11 -15.04 5.99 15.62
N PRO A 12 -15.57 5.55 16.77
CA PRO A 12 -14.74 4.92 17.80
C PRO A 12 -14.00 3.66 17.31
N LEU A 13 -14.65 2.83 16.48
CA LEU A 13 -14.00 1.65 15.90
C LEU A 13 -12.96 2.02 14.84
N HIS A 14 -13.23 3.07 14.06
CA HIS A 14 -12.22 3.63 13.15
C HIS A 14 -10.96 4.04 13.92
N THR A 15 -11.10 4.76 15.03
CA THR A 15 -9.96 5.19 15.86
C THR A 15 -9.15 3.99 16.38
N LEU A 16 -9.82 2.93 16.86
CA LEU A 16 -9.13 1.71 17.29
C LEU A 16 -8.38 1.01 16.13
N ILE A 17 -8.95 1.00 14.93
CA ILE A 17 -8.27 0.47 13.73
C ILE A 17 -7.09 1.35 13.33
N GLU A 18 -7.22 2.68 13.40
CA GLU A 18 -6.15 3.64 13.12
C GLU A 18 -4.96 3.43 14.08
N GLU A 19 -5.22 3.33 15.39
CA GLU A 19 -4.19 3.02 16.39
C GLU A 19 -3.52 1.67 16.14
N HIS A 20 -4.32 0.64 15.80
CA HIS A 20 -3.79 -0.67 15.44
C HIS A 20 -2.92 -0.64 14.18
N VAL A 21 -3.32 0.07 13.13
CA VAL A 21 -2.52 0.19 11.91
C VAL A 21 -1.24 0.99 12.19
N LEU A 22 -1.33 2.15 12.84
CA LEU A 22 -0.19 3.04 13.07
C LEU A 22 0.80 2.53 14.12
N SER A 23 0.44 1.51 14.91
CA SER A 23 1.37 0.80 15.81
C SER A 23 2.18 -0.30 15.11
N ALA A 24 1.95 -0.55 13.82
CA ALA A 24 2.70 -1.56 13.06
C ALA A 24 4.19 -1.22 12.98
N GLN A 25 5.03 -2.25 12.83
CA GLN A 25 6.46 -2.03 12.54
C GLN A 25 6.70 -1.67 11.07
N ARG A 26 5.75 -2.05 10.20
CA ARG A 26 5.81 -1.82 8.75
C ARG A 26 4.41 -1.55 8.22
N LEU A 27 4.32 -0.57 7.32
CA LEU A 27 3.11 -0.25 6.58
C LEU A 27 3.38 -0.38 5.08
N HIS A 28 2.40 -0.91 4.37
CA HIS A 28 2.29 -0.67 2.93
C HIS A 28 1.54 0.64 2.70
N GLY A 29 2.09 1.54 1.88
CA GLY A 29 1.48 2.82 1.54
C GLY A 29 1.27 2.96 0.04
N ASP A 30 0.10 3.44 -0.38
CA ASP A 30 -0.19 3.80 -1.77
C ASP A 30 -1.39 4.76 -1.80
N ASP A 31 -1.69 5.32 -2.96
CA ASP A 31 -2.80 6.23 -3.11
C ASP A 31 -3.39 6.25 -4.52
N THR A 32 -4.69 6.50 -4.63
CA THR A 32 -5.41 6.48 -5.91
C THR A 32 -6.31 7.69 -6.08
N THR A 33 -6.57 8.10 -7.31
CA THR A 33 -7.37 9.30 -7.59
C THR A 33 -8.85 9.11 -7.21
N VAL A 34 -9.45 10.14 -6.64
CA VAL A 34 -10.86 10.21 -6.30
C VAL A 34 -11.37 11.59 -6.68
N PRO A 35 -12.34 11.72 -7.61
CA PRO A 35 -12.94 13.02 -7.90
C PRO A 35 -13.73 13.53 -6.69
N ILE A 36 -13.46 14.77 -6.28
CA ILE A 36 -14.14 15.43 -5.15
C ILE A 36 -14.84 16.68 -5.70
N LEU A 37 -16.13 16.82 -5.42
CA LEU A 37 -16.94 17.95 -5.89
C LEU A 37 -16.37 19.28 -5.36
N ALA A 38 -16.31 20.23 -6.27
CA ALA A 38 -15.94 21.62 -6.08
C ALA A 38 -16.96 22.51 -6.82
N LYS A 39 -16.80 23.83 -6.76
CA LYS A 39 -17.75 24.77 -7.40
C LYS A 39 -17.75 24.58 -8.92
N GLY A 40 -18.80 23.96 -9.45
CA GLY A 40 -19.03 23.75 -10.88
C GLY A 40 -18.12 22.72 -11.57
N LYS A 41 -17.29 21.98 -10.81
CA LYS A 41 -16.36 20.96 -11.32
C LYS A 41 -15.96 19.98 -10.21
N THR A 42 -15.08 19.03 -10.51
CA THR A 42 -14.40 18.20 -9.51
C THR A 42 -12.92 18.51 -9.45
N ASP A 43 -12.34 18.48 -8.26
CA ASP A 43 -10.89 18.42 -8.08
C ASP A 43 -10.42 16.96 -8.14
N THR A 44 -9.18 16.74 -8.58
CA THR A 44 -8.54 15.42 -8.58
C THR A 44 -7.96 15.13 -7.19
N GLY A 45 -8.85 14.73 -6.28
CA GLY A 45 -8.48 14.27 -4.94
C GLY A 45 -7.80 12.90 -4.92
N ARG A 46 -7.39 12.48 -3.73
CA ARG A 46 -6.75 11.19 -3.46
C ARG A 46 -7.44 10.45 -2.34
N ALA A 47 -7.51 9.14 -2.49
CA ALA A 47 -7.68 8.21 -1.38
C ALA A 47 -6.32 7.54 -1.12
N TRP A 48 -5.77 7.80 0.06
CA TRP A 48 -4.55 7.20 0.57
C TRP A 48 -4.89 5.92 1.33
N VAL A 49 -4.05 4.90 1.25
CA VAL A 49 -4.18 3.71 2.08
C VAL A 49 -2.87 3.39 2.78
N TYR A 50 -2.98 3.01 4.05
CA TYR A 50 -1.92 2.40 4.84
C TYR A 50 -2.39 1.03 5.32
N VAL A 51 -1.64 -0.02 4.99
CA VAL A 51 -2.04 -1.40 5.31
C VAL A 51 -1.02 -2.03 6.24
N ARG A 52 -1.50 -2.50 7.40
CA ARG A 52 -0.80 -3.45 8.26
C ARG A 52 -1.13 -4.85 7.78
N ASP A 53 -0.11 -5.58 7.35
CA ASP A 53 -0.23 -6.99 6.97
C ASP A 53 1.11 -7.68 7.24
N ASP A 54 1.19 -8.39 8.36
CA ASP A 54 2.43 -9.01 8.83
C ASP A 54 2.55 -10.48 8.37
N ARG A 55 1.50 -11.03 7.78
CA ARG A 55 1.45 -12.42 7.28
C ARG A 55 2.60 -12.75 6.32
N PRO A 56 3.05 -11.86 5.40
CA PRO A 56 4.15 -12.18 4.50
C PRO A 56 5.48 -12.52 5.21
N PHE A 57 5.66 -12.07 6.45
CA PHE A 57 6.84 -12.39 7.27
C PHE A 57 6.47 -13.21 8.53
N GLY A 58 5.34 -13.91 8.51
CA GLY A 58 4.92 -14.82 9.58
C GLY A 58 4.43 -14.12 10.85
N GLY A 59 4.11 -12.82 10.81
CA GLY A 59 3.59 -12.11 11.97
C GLY A 59 2.13 -12.46 12.28
N ALA A 60 1.79 -12.50 13.56
CA ALA A 60 0.48 -12.89 14.06
C ALA A 60 -0.53 -11.72 14.21
N SER A 61 -0.09 -10.49 13.95
CA SER A 61 -0.97 -9.31 14.03
C SER A 61 -2.12 -9.40 13.03
N SER A 62 -3.34 -9.13 13.48
CA SER A 62 -4.50 -9.04 12.59
C SER A 62 -4.27 -7.98 11.50
N PRO A 63 -4.50 -8.29 10.21
CA PRO A 63 -4.34 -7.32 9.14
C PRO A 63 -5.42 -6.24 9.19
N ALA A 64 -5.08 -5.03 8.78
CA ALA A 64 -6.03 -3.92 8.73
C ALA A 64 -5.62 -2.88 7.68
N ALA A 65 -6.60 -2.17 7.13
CA ALA A 65 -6.39 -1.11 6.16
C ALA A 65 -6.99 0.20 6.69
N LEU A 66 -6.20 1.27 6.62
CA LEU A 66 -6.55 2.61 7.05
C LEU A 66 -6.53 3.54 5.83
N PHE A 67 -7.65 4.22 5.59
CA PHE A 67 -7.81 5.15 4.48
C PHE A 67 -7.93 6.59 4.96
N TYR A 68 -7.36 7.50 4.18
CA TYR A 68 -7.59 8.94 4.30
C TYR A 68 -7.95 9.52 2.94
N ALA A 69 -8.61 10.68 2.94
CA ALA A 69 -8.92 11.42 1.73
C ALA A 69 -8.23 12.79 1.72
N SER A 70 -7.96 13.31 0.51
CA SER A 70 -7.45 14.67 0.33
C SER A 70 -7.80 15.25 -1.04
N ARG A 71 -7.68 16.58 -1.20
CA ARG A 71 -8.00 17.28 -2.46
C ARG A 71 -6.90 17.22 -3.51
N ASP A 72 -5.68 16.89 -3.12
CA ASP A 72 -4.56 16.76 -4.04
C ASP A 72 -3.60 15.65 -3.59
N ARG A 73 -2.49 15.54 -4.31
CA ARG A 73 -1.41 14.58 -4.04
C ARG A 73 -0.16 15.28 -3.54
N SER A 74 -0.27 16.18 -2.58
CA SER A 74 0.88 16.82 -1.93
C SER A 74 1.55 15.89 -0.91
N GLY A 75 2.78 16.22 -0.53
CA GLY A 75 3.51 15.52 0.53
C GLY A 75 3.02 15.85 1.95
N ASP A 76 2.32 16.97 2.16
CA ASP A 76 1.83 17.33 3.50
C ASP A 76 0.77 16.36 4.03
N HIS A 77 0.10 15.64 3.13
CA HIS A 77 -0.89 14.64 3.48
C HIS A 77 -0.29 13.42 4.18
N PRO A 78 0.64 12.66 3.56
CA PRO A 78 1.30 11.57 4.26
C PRO A 78 2.10 12.02 5.48
N GLU A 79 2.66 13.24 5.50
CA GLU A 79 3.27 13.81 6.71
C GLU A 79 2.31 13.94 7.88
N ARG A 80 1.08 14.39 7.62
CA ARG A 80 0.02 14.48 8.63
C ARG A 80 -0.48 13.11 9.05
N HIS A 81 -0.78 12.22 8.09
CA HIS A 81 -1.33 10.90 8.36
C HIS A 81 -0.36 10.05 9.19
N LEU A 82 0.93 10.09 8.86
CA LEU A 82 1.96 9.27 9.49
C LEU A 82 2.73 10.03 10.58
N LYS A 83 2.21 11.15 11.10
CA LYS A 83 2.93 12.08 12.00
C LYS A 83 3.69 11.38 13.14
N GLN A 84 3.09 10.38 13.78
CA GLN A 84 3.71 9.65 14.90
C GLN A 84 4.42 8.36 14.49
N PHE A 85 4.24 7.91 13.24
CA PHE A 85 4.82 6.67 12.75
C PHE A 85 6.32 6.84 12.46
N THR A 86 7.13 5.88 12.90
CA THR A 86 8.59 5.82 12.69
C THR A 86 9.06 4.45 12.18
N GLY A 87 8.12 3.56 11.83
CA GLY A 87 8.42 2.25 11.28
C GLY A 87 8.86 2.30 9.82
N ILE A 88 8.70 1.17 9.14
CA ILE A 88 9.04 1.03 7.73
C ILE A 88 7.83 1.40 6.88
N LEU A 89 7.99 2.35 5.96
CA LEU A 89 6.99 2.61 4.93
C LEU A 89 7.45 1.95 3.63
N GLN A 90 6.69 0.94 3.22
CA GLN A 90 6.86 0.27 1.97
C GLN A 90 5.93 0.87 0.91
N ALA A 91 6.49 1.48 -0.13
CA ALA A 91 5.73 2.19 -1.16
C ALA A 91 6.45 2.18 -2.53
N ASP A 92 5.86 2.83 -3.52
CA ASP A 92 6.60 3.23 -4.72
C ASP A 92 7.56 4.41 -4.39
N ALA A 93 8.45 4.75 -5.32
CA ALA A 93 9.36 5.90 -5.15
C ALA A 93 8.67 7.26 -5.38
N TYR A 94 7.45 7.43 -4.87
CA TYR A 94 6.73 8.68 -4.94
C TYR A 94 7.37 9.75 -4.03
N ALA A 95 7.70 10.90 -4.64
CA ALA A 95 8.44 11.96 -3.97
C ALA A 95 7.70 12.62 -2.79
N GLY A 96 6.37 12.53 -2.72
CA GLY A 96 5.60 13.09 -1.61
C GLY A 96 5.87 12.40 -0.26
N TYR A 97 6.46 11.22 -0.26
CA TYR A 97 6.92 10.56 0.97
C TYR A 97 8.28 11.05 1.46
N ASN A 98 9.06 11.79 0.65
CA ASN A 98 10.46 12.12 0.97
C ASN A 98 10.63 12.82 2.34
N ARG A 99 9.70 13.70 2.72
CA ARG A 99 9.73 14.43 4.00
C ARG A 99 9.56 13.50 5.22
N LEU A 100 9.00 12.31 5.02
CA LEU A 100 8.91 11.29 6.07
C LEU A 100 10.27 10.68 6.41
N TYR A 101 11.21 10.68 5.47
CA TYR A 101 12.48 9.96 5.59
C TYR A 101 13.62 10.85 6.11
N LEU A 102 13.37 12.15 6.31
CA LEU A 102 14.36 13.10 6.80
C LEU A 102 14.78 12.76 8.23
N SER A 103 16.09 12.78 8.49
CA SER A 103 16.68 12.39 9.79
C SER A 103 16.29 13.30 10.95
N ASP A 104 15.92 14.56 10.66
CA ASP A 104 15.48 15.56 11.63
C ASP A 104 13.96 15.51 11.92
N ARG A 105 13.21 14.67 11.20
CA ARG A 105 11.79 14.46 11.44
C ARG A 105 11.52 14.00 12.87
N LYS A 106 10.46 14.51 13.49
CA LYS A 106 9.99 14.11 14.82
C LYS A 106 8.72 13.23 14.73
N PRO A 107 8.57 12.20 15.58
CA PRO A 107 9.50 11.78 16.66
C PRO A 107 10.75 11.06 16.13
N GLY A 108 10.75 10.65 14.86
CA GLY A 108 11.91 10.11 14.16
C GLY A 108 11.65 9.97 12.65
N PRO A 109 12.67 9.62 11.86
CA PRO A 109 12.49 9.28 10.45
C PRO A 109 11.67 8.01 10.29
N VAL A 110 10.87 7.96 9.23
CA VAL A 110 10.32 6.71 8.69
C VAL A 110 11.40 6.03 7.86
N THR A 111 11.48 4.70 7.94
CA THR A 111 12.41 3.93 7.10
C THR A 111 11.80 3.68 5.73
N GLU A 112 12.45 4.16 4.66
CA GLU A 112 12.03 3.91 3.28
C GLU A 112 12.31 2.45 2.87
N ALA A 113 11.31 1.79 2.28
CA ALA A 113 11.45 0.53 1.55
C ALA A 113 10.71 0.61 0.21
N LEU A 114 11.41 0.36 -0.89
CA LEU A 114 10.85 0.56 -2.23
C LEU A 114 10.34 -0.73 -2.87
N CYS A 115 9.20 -0.62 -3.54
CA CYS A 115 8.54 -1.72 -4.22
C CYS A 115 9.24 -2.10 -5.53
N TRP A 116 9.79 -3.30 -5.60
CA TRP A 116 10.42 -3.82 -6.80
C TRP A 116 9.42 -4.10 -7.93
N SER A 117 8.15 -4.40 -7.64
CA SER A 117 7.12 -4.53 -8.70
C SER A 117 6.98 -3.24 -9.51
N HIS A 118 7.07 -2.08 -8.85
CA HIS A 118 7.01 -0.77 -9.52
C HIS A 118 8.24 -0.51 -10.38
N ALA A 119 9.43 -0.90 -9.90
CA ALA A 119 10.66 -0.83 -10.69
C ALA A 119 10.60 -1.79 -11.90
N ARG A 120 10.29 -3.06 -11.66
CA ARG A 120 10.16 -4.12 -12.67
C ARG A 120 9.19 -3.71 -13.78
N ARG A 121 8.03 -3.14 -13.44
CA ARG A 121 7.02 -2.71 -14.42
C ARG A 121 7.58 -1.72 -15.44
N LYS A 122 8.51 -0.85 -15.04
CA LYS A 122 9.14 0.13 -15.95
C LYS A 122 10.00 -0.56 -17.01
N PHE A 123 10.72 -1.60 -16.64
CA PHE A 123 11.46 -2.43 -17.61
C PHE A 123 10.51 -3.29 -18.45
N PHE A 124 9.52 -3.92 -17.82
CA PHE A 124 8.56 -4.78 -18.50
C PHE A 124 7.86 -4.08 -19.67
N VAL A 125 7.40 -2.84 -19.48
CA VAL A 125 6.75 -2.05 -20.56
C VAL A 125 7.69 -1.78 -21.75
N LEU A 126 9.00 -1.74 -21.52
CA LEU A 126 10.02 -1.54 -22.55
C LEU A 126 10.50 -2.87 -23.18
N ALA A 127 10.15 -4.01 -22.57
CA ALA A 127 10.48 -5.34 -23.05
C ALA A 127 9.30 -6.00 -23.79
N ASP A 128 8.06 -5.58 -23.51
CA ASP A 128 6.85 -6.23 -24.03
C ASP A 128 6.56 -5.88 -25.50
N ILE A 129 6.73 -6.86 -26.37
CA ILE A 129 6.46 -6.75 -27.82
C ILE A 129 4.96 -6.60 -28.11
N ALA A 130 4.11 -7.34 -27.40
CA ALA A 130 2.67 -7.39 -27.66
C ALA A 130 1.95 -6.13 -27.19
N ALA A 131 2.31 -5.59 -26.02
CA ALA A 131 1.78 -4.31 -25.55
C ALA A 131 2.25 -3.10 -26.38
N ASN A 132 3.38 -3.21 -27.07
CA ASN A 132 3.89 -2.18 -27.98
C ASN A 132 3.37 -2.32 -29.42
N ALA A 133 3.01 -3.54 -29.87
CA ALA A 133 2.40 -3.76 -31.18
C ALA A 133 1.08 -3.00 -31.39
N GLY A 134 0.30 -2.77 -30.32
CA GLY A 134 -0.94 -1.98 -30.36
C GLY A 134 -0.76 -0.46 -30.24
N ARG A 135 0.46 0.04 -30.03
CA ARG A 135 0.73 1.48 -29.75
C ARG A 135 1.16 2.28 -30.98
N GLY A 136 1.21 1.67 -32.16
CA GLY A 136 1.54 2.34 -33.42
C GLY A 136 2.98 2.90 -33.46
N LYS A 137 3.25 3.82 -34.38
CA LYS A 137 4.59 4.41 -34.65
C LYS A 137 5.21 5.19 -33.47
N THR A 138 4.52 5.34 -32.35
CA THR A 138 4.99 6.06 -31.15
C THR A 138 5.45 5.14 -30.01
N ALA A 139 5.40 3.82 -30.20
CA ALA A 139 5.89 2.87 -29.21
C ALA A 139 7.42 2.97 -29.02
N PRO A 140 7.95 2.92 -27.79
CA PRO A 140 9.38 2.80 -27.58
C PRO A 140 9.91 1.52 -28.25
N PRO A 141 11.13 1.53 -28.83
CA PRO A 141 11.73 0.31 -29.34
C PRO A 141 11.94 -0.69 -28.20
N ILE A 142 11.70 -1.97 -28.48
CA ILE A 142 11.95 -3.07 -27.53
C ILE A 142 13.41 -3.00 -27.11
N SER A 143 13.64 -2.96 -25.80
CA SER A 143 14.99 -2.83 -25.25
C SER A 143 15.48 -4.21 -24.77
N PRO A 144 16.54 -4.77 -25.39
CA PRO A 144 17.19 -5.99 -24.88
C PRO A 144 17.67 -5.82 -23.43
N ILE A 145 18.15 -4.63 -23.08
CA ILE A 145 18.52 -4.27 -21.70
C ILE A 145 17.30 -4.38 -20.78
N ALA A 146 16.14 -3.84 -21.18
CA ALA A 146 14.96 -3.95 -20.33
C ALA A 146 14.49 -5.40 -20.15
N PHE A 147 14.58 -6.24 -21.18
CA PHE A 147 14.26 -7.65 -21.09
C PHE A 147 15.19 -8.40 -20.13
N GLU A 148 16.49 -8.15 -20.21
CA GLU A 148 17.48 -8.73 -19.30
C GLU A 148 17.28 -8.25 -17.86
N ALA A 149 16.95 -6.97 -17.65
CA ALA A 149 16.62 -6.44 -16.33
C ALA A 149 15.41 -7.16 -15.72
N VAL A 150 14.36 -7.43 -16.51
CA VAL A 150 13.18 -8.20 -16.05
C VAL A 150 13.60 -9.60 -15.62
N LYS A 151 14.39 -10.32 -16.43
CA LYS A 151 14.87 -11.66 -16.09
C LYS A 151 15.64 -11.69 -14.77
N ARG A 152 16.59 -10.77 -14.59
CA ARG A 152 17.38 -10.68 -13.35
C ARG A 152 16.52 -10.38 -12.13
N ILE A 153 15.53 -9.49 -12.29
CA ILE A 153 14.58 -9.18 -11.22
C ILE A 153 13.68 -10.40 -10.93
N ASP A 154 13.25 -11.15 -11.94
CA ASP A 154 12.37 -12.32 -11.76
C ASP A 154 13.01 -13.41 -10.87
N LEU A 155 14.33 -13.60 -10.95
CA LEU A 155 15.05 -14.49 -10.04
C LEU A 155 14.85 -14.11 -8.57
N LEU A 156 14.77 -12.81 -8.24
CA LEU A 156 14.50 -12.34 -6.89
C LEU A 156 13.06 -12.64 -6.46
N PHE A 157 12.10 -12.50 -7.38
CA PHE A 157 10.70 -12.84 -7.12
C PHE A 157 10.49 -14.34 -6.90
N ASP A 158 11.25 -15.18 -7.58
CA ASP A 158 11.20 -16.62 -7.39
C ASP A 158 11.73 -17.02 -6.01
N ILE A 159 12.86 -16.43 -5.57
CA ILE A 159 13.34 -16.62 -4.19
C ILE A 159 12.30 -16.17 -3.16
N GLU A 160 11.68 -15.00 -3.35
CA GLU A 160 10.69 -14.45 -2.41
C GLU A 160 9.43 -15.31 -2.30
N ARG A 161 9.07 -16.04 -3.37
CA ARG A 161 7.93 -16.96 -3.37
C ARG A 161 8.16 -18.12 -2.39
N ASP A 162 9.40 -18.62 -2.31
CA ASP A 162 9.76 -19.73 -1.41
C ASP A 162 9.74 -19.32 0.07
N ILE A 163 9.97 -18.04 0.38
CA ILE A 163 10.15 -17.54 1.75
C ILE A 163 8.98 -16.67 2.26
N THR A 164 7.92 -16.52 1.47
CA THR A 164 6.71 -15.80 1.91
C THR A 164 6.00 -16.59 3.00
N GLY A 165 5.69 -15.92 4.12
CA GLY A 165 5.08 -16.55 5.30
C GLY A 165 6.08 -17.06 6.34
N LEU A 166 7.37 -17.16 6.00
CA LEU A 166 8.42 -17.47 6.97
C LEU A 166 8.72 -16.27 7.88
N ALA A 167 9.27 -16.55 9.06
CA ALA A 167 9.73 -15.53 9.99
C ALA A 167 10.77 -14.58 9.34
N ALA A 168 10.81 -13.33 9.80
CA ALA A 168 11.69 -12.30 9.26
C ALA A 168 13.18 -12.72 9.26
N GLU A 169 13.63 -13.42 10.30
CA GLU A 169 15.01 -13.89 10.46
C GLU A 169 15.37 -14.95 9.41
N LEU A 170 14.46 -15.88 9.13
CA LEU A 170 14.65 -16.91 8.10
C LEU A 170 14.65 -16.29 6.70
N ARG A 171 13.76 -15.31 6.46
CA ARG A 171 13.75 -14.55 5.21
C ARG A 171 15.10 -13.85 5.00
N LEU A 172 15.67 -13.25 6.04
CA LEU A 172 16.99 -12.61 5.97
C LEU A 172 18.11 -13.61 5.66
N ALA A 173 18.15 -14.75 6.35
CA ALA A 173 19.17 -15.78 6.10
C ALA A 173 19.17 -16.22 4.62
N VAL A 174 17.99 -16.51 4.07
CA VAL A 174 17.84 -16.87 2.65
C VAL A 174 18.27 -15.72 1.73
N ARG A 175 17.90 -14.49 2.04
CA ARG A 175 18.29 -13.32 1.24
C ARG A 175 19.78 -13.08 1.24
N THR A 176 20.46 -13.27 2.37
CA THR A 176 21.92 -13.16 2.46
C THR A 176 22.61 -14.16 1.55
N GLU A 177 22.13 -15.41 1.51
CA GLU A 177 22.72 -16.47 0.69
C GLU A 177 22.35 -16.36 -0.80
N ARG A 178 21.06 -16.17 -1.10
CA ARG A 178 20.52 -16.30 -2.47
C ARG A 178 20.26 -14.97 -3.16
N SER A 179 19.74 -13.95 -2.46
CA SER A 179 19.31 -12.69 -3.08
C SER A 179 20.43 -11.65 -3.15
N ALA A 180 21.27 -11.53 -2.13
CA ALA A 180 22.29 -10.48 -2.05
C ALA A 180 23.32 -10.55 -3.19
N PRO A 181 23.85 -11.74 -3.58
CA PRO A 181 24.73 -11.83 -4.75
C PRO A 181 24.06 -11.36 -6.04
N LEU A 182 22.81 -11.79 -6.29
CA LEU A 182 22.05 -11.42 -7.48
C LEU A 182 21.75 -9.92 -7.55
N VAL A 183 21.47 -9.29 -6.39
CA VAL A 183 21.26 -7.84 -6.30
C VAL A 183 22.56 -7.08 -6.57
N ALA A 184 23.70 -7.55 -6.07
CA ALA A 184 25.00 -6.93 -6.34
C ALA A 184 25.36 -7.00 -7.83
N GLU A 185 25.20 -8.17 -8.46
CA GLU A 185 25.41 -8.34 -9.90
C GLU A 185 24.45 -7.47 -10.74
N LEU A 186 23.18 -7.37 -10.32
CA LEU A 186 22.21 -6.50 -10.97
C LEU A 186 22.62 -5.03 -10.87
N GLU A 187 23.10 -4.58 -9.71
CA GLU A 187 23.54 -3.19 -9.52
C GLU A 187 24.70 -2.85 -10.45
N GLU A 188 25.75 -3.67 -10.45
CA GLU A 188 26.94 -3.49 -11.27
C GLU A 188 26.56 -3.45 -12.75
N TRP A 189 25.74 -4.42 -13.19
CA TRP A 189 25.27 -4.48 -14.56
C TRP A 189 24.42 -3.25 -14.94
N LEU A 190 23.47 -2.82 -14.10
CA LEU A 190 22.66 -1.62 -14.35
C LEU A 190 23.53 -0.37 -14.47
N ARG A 191 24.55 -0.22 -13.62
CA ARG A 191 25.50 0.91 -13.68
C ARG A 191 26.32 0.88 -14.97
N GLY A 192 26.82 -0.30 -15.36
CA GLY A 192 27.56 -0.51 -16.60
C GLY A 192 26.73 -0.18 -17.85
N GLU A 193 25.48 -0.64 -17.91
CA GLU A 193 24.57 -0.31 -19.01
C GLU A 193 24.21 1.18 -19.00
N ARG A 194 23.97 1.77 -17.83
CA ARG A 194 23.63 3.19 -17.71
C ARG A 194 24.70 4.12 -18.25
N ALA A 195 25.98 3.77 -18.09
CA ALA A 195 27.11 4.55 -18.57
C ALA A 195 27.19 4.61 -20.11
N LYS A 196 26.66 3.61 -20.82
CA LYS A 196 26.65 3.52 -22.29
C LYS A 196 25.46 4.26 -22.91
N LEU A 197 24.48 4.65 -22.11
CA LEU A 197 23.19 5.16 -22.58
C LEU A 197 23.11 6.69 -22.51
N SER A 198 22.49 7.29 -23.53
CA SER A 198 22.06 8.68 -23.46
C SER A 198 21.05 8.88 -22.32
N ARG A 199 21.14 10.03 -21.63
CA ARG A 199 20.20 10.43 -20.56
C ARG A 199 18.72 10.45 -21.00
N HIS A 200 18.48 10.56 -22.31
CA HIS A 200 17.12 10.62 -22.87
C HIS A 200 16.55 9.25 -23.23
N ALA A 201 17.35 8.17 -23.18
CA ALA A 201 16.88 6.84 -23.52
C ALA A 201 15.80 6.38 -22.51
N PRO A 202 14.64 5.84 -22.95
CA PRO A 202 13.59 5.37 -22.04
C PRO A 202 14.07 4.34 -21.03
N VAL A 203 14.94 3.40 -21.45
CA VAL A 203 15.52 2.40 -20.55
C VAL A 203 16.48 3.05 -19.53
N ALA A 204 17.21 4.11 -19.90
CA ALA A 204 18.05 4.85 -18.94
C ALA A 204 17.20 5.47 -17.82
N GLN A 205 15.99 5.94 -18.11
CA GLN A 205 15.06 6.45 -17.08
C GLN A 205 14.59 5.35 -16.13
N ALA A 206 14.36 4.12 -16.62
CA ALA A 206 14.01 2.97 -15.79
C ALA A 206 15.18 2.54 -14.90
N ILE A 207 16.41 2.56 -15.42
CA ILE A 207 17.63 2.31 -14.63
C ILE A 207 17.81 3.39 -13.56
N ASP A 208 17.71 4.67 -13.94
CA ASP A 208 17.85 5.81 -13.02
C ASP A 208 16.78 5.80 -11.91
N TYR A 209 15.58 5.28 -12.20
CA TYR A 209 14.54 5.11 -11.19
C TYR A 209 15.00 4.21 -10.03
N MET A 210 15.73 3.14 -10.31
CA MET A 210 16.30 2.27 -9.28
C MET A 210 17.56 2.88 -8.67
N LEU A 211 18.55 3.24 -9.49
CA LEU A 211 19.88 3.63 -9.02
C LEU A 211 19.87 4.90 -8.15
N LYS A 212 18.95 5.85 -8.40
CA LYS A 212 18.82 7.07 -7.58
C LYS A 212 18.38 6.80 -6.14
N ARG A 213 17.74 5.66 -5.87
CA ARG A 213 17.24 5.27 -4.55
C ARG A 213 17.58 3.83 -4.22
N TRP A 214 18.77 3.39 -4.62
CA TRP A 214 19.17 2.01 -4.51
C TRP A 214 19.07 1.48 -3.07
N ASP A 215 19.47 2.31 -2.09
CA ASP A 215 19.36 1.99 -0.66
C ASP A 215 17.94 1.64 -0.21
N GLY A 216 16.92 2.32 -0.76
CA GLY A 216 15.51 2.02 -0.50
C GLY A 216 15.07 0.70 -1.14
N PHE A 217 15.58 0.37 -2.33
CA PHE A 217 15.32 -0.91 -2.99
C PHE A 217 15.99 -2.08 -2.28
N ILE A 218 17.23 -1.95 -1.81
CA ILE A 218 17.96 -3.05 -1.16
C ILE A 218 17.64 -3.20 0.34
N ARG A 219 16.73 -2.39 0.89
CA ARG A 219 16.32 -2.48 2.30
C ARG A 219 15.84 -3.88 2.69
N PHE A 220 15.20 -4.60 1.78
CA PHE A 220 14.74 -5.98 2.03
C PHE A 220 15.88 -6.96 2.37
N LEU A 221 17.10 -6.71 1.89
CA LEU A 221 18.27 -7.51 2.25
C LEU A 221 18.74 -7.29 3.69
N LYS A 222 18.30 -6.20 4.33
CA LYS A 222 18.70 -5.80 5.68
C LYS A 222 17.57 -5.97 6.71
N ASP A 223 16.33 -6.08 6.25
CA ASP A 223 15.16 -6.25 7.11
C ASP A 223 14.15 -7.27 6.54
N GLY A 224 14.01 -8.41 7.24
CA GLY A 224 13.16 -9.53 6.83
C GLY A 224 11.67 -9.22 6.76
N ARG A 225 11.23 -8.16 7.46
CA ARG A 225 9.84 -7.71 7.49
C ARG A 225 9.43 -7.06 6.16
N VAL A 226 10.39 -6.55 5.40
CA VAL A 226 10.14 -5.89 4.11
C VAL A 226 9.80 -6.91 3.05
N CYS A 227 8.69 -6.67 2.35
CA CYS A 227 8.29 -7.47 1.20
C CYS A 227 9.00 -6.96 -0.06
N LEU A 228 9.12 -7.78 -1.10
CA LEU A 228 9.60 -7.29 -2.41
C LEU A 228 8.52 -6.44 -3.14
N THR A 229 7.24 -6.61 -2.77
CA THR A 229 6.09 -5.99 -3.43
C THR A 229 5.21 -5.17 -2.49
N ASN A 230 4.54 -4.14 -3.01
CA ASN A 230 3.56 -3.32 -2.28
C ASN A 230 2.11 -3.80 -2.48
N ASN A 231 1.93 -5.07 -2.85
CA ASN A 231 0.65 -5.60 -3.34
C ASN A 231 -0.49 -5.47 -2.30
N ALA A 232 -0.20 -5.40 -1.01
CA ALA A 232 -1.24 -5.24 0.01
C ALA A 232 -1.99 -3.90 -0.14
N ALA A 233 -1.28 -2.79 -0.35
CA ALA A 233 -1.89 -1.48 -0.59
C ALA A 233 -2.61 -1.43 -1.94
N GLU A 234 -2.01 -1.98 -3.00
CA GLU A 234 -2.63 -2.06 -4.33
C GLU A 234 -3.96 -2.85 -4.29
N ARG A 235 -3.99 -3.99 -3.58
CA ARG A 235 -5.21 -4.78 -3.37
C ARG A 235 -6.27 -4.01 -2.59
N ALA A 236 -5.88 -3.27 -1.56
CA ALA A 236 -6.81 -2.45 -0.78
C ALA A 236 -7.45 -1.34 -1.63
N LEU A 237 -6.71 -0.72 -2.55
CA LEU A 237 -7.22 0.31 -3.46
C LEU A 237 -8.06 -0.24 -4.62
N ARG A 238 -8.03 -1.55 -4.89
CA ARG A 238 -8.74 -2.16 -6.02
C ARG A 238 -10.24 -1.90 -5.99
N GLY A 239 -10.85 -1.89 -4.80
CA GLY A 239 -12.28 -1.59 -4.63
C GLY A 239 -12.66 -0.19 -5.12
N LEU A 240 -11.84 0.82 -4.76
CA LEU A 240 -11.99 2.20 -5.25
C LEU A 240 -11.82 2.27 -6.77
N ALA A 241 -10.77 1.63 -7.30
CA ALA A 241 -10.47 1.67 -8.74
C ALA A 241 -11.59 1.06 -9.59
N LEU A 242 -12.14 -0.09 -9.18
CA LEU A 242 -13.29 -0.71 -9.86
C LEU A 242 -14.57 0.13 -9.69
N GLY A 243 -14.75 0.71 -8.50
CA GLY A 243 -15.91 1.53 -8.18
C GLY A 243 -16.04 2.81 -9.00
N ARG A 244 -14.95 3.33 -9.61
CA ARG A 244 -15.00 4.55 -10.44
C ARG A 244 -15.95 4.47 -11.64
N LYS A 245 -16.38 3.27 -12.03
CA LYS A 245 -17.42 3.07 -13.06
C LYS A 245 -18.85 3.13 -12.50
N ALA A 246 -19.00 3.07 -11.18
CA ALA A 246 -20.27 2.98 -10.47
C ALA A 246 -20.63 4.25 -9.67
N TRP A 247 -19.69 5.17 -9.46
CA TRP A 247 -19.93 6.46 -8.80
C TRP A 247 -19.13 7.58 -9.46
N LEU A 248 -19.67 8.81 -9.42
CA LEU A 248 -19.11 9.96 -10.14
C LEU A 248 -18.08 10.75 -9.34
N PHE A 249 -18.37 11.08 -8.07
CA PHE A 249 -17.51 11.88 -7.20
C PHE A 249 -17.93 11.78 -5.72
N ALA A 250 -17.02 12.13 -4.82
CA ALA A 250 -17.36 12.48 -3.44
C ALA A 250 -17.98 13.87 -3.40
N GLY A 251 -19.16 14.04 -2.80
CA GLY A 251 -19.92 15.31 -2.86
C GLY A 251 -19.33 16.49 -2.10
N SER A 252 -18.30 16.28 -1.28
CA SER A 252 -17.56 17.31 -0.53
C SER A 252 -16.32 16.69 0.12
N ASP A 253 -15.48 17.49 0.77
CA ASP A 253 -14.37 16.99 1.60
C ASP A 253 -14.87 16.08 2.73
N ARG A 254 -15.92 16.50 3.44
CA ARG A 254 -16.57 15.66 4.46
C ARG A 254 -17.14 14.37 3.88
N GLY A 255 -17.62 14.41 2.63
CA GLY A 255 -18.07 13.22 1.92
C GLY A 255 -16.93 12.26 1.60
N ALA A 256 -15.78 12.79 1.20
CA ALA A 256 -14.57 12.00 0.95
C ALA A 256 -14.02 11.39 2.24
N ASP A 257 -14.02 12.13 3.35
CA ASP A 257 -13.60 11.63 4.66
C ASP A 257 -14.51 10.50 5.17
N ARG A 258 -15.83 10.65 5.01
CA ARG A 258 -16.80 9.59 5.34
C ARG A 258 -16.57 8.35 4.49
N ALA A 259 -16.30 8.52 3.19
CA ALA A 259 -15.97 7.40 2.32
C ALA A 259 -14.69 6.71 2.80
N ALA A 260 -13.63 7.46 3.13
CA ALA A 260 -12.39 6.92 3.68
C ALA A 260 -12.64 6.10 4.95
N ILE A 261 -13.43 6.61 5.91
CA ILE A 261 -13.84 5.85 7.10
C ILE A 261 -14.51 4.52 6.70
N MET A 262 -15.48 4.55 5.79
CA MET A 262 -16.17 3.32 5.36
C MET A 262 -15.21 2.34 4.66
N TYR A 263 -14.26 2.82 3.86
CA TYR A 263 -13.23 1.97 3.24
C TYR A 263 -12.28 1.37 4.28
N THR A 264 -11.91 2.10 5.33
CA THR A 264 -11.15 1.56 6.48
C THR A 264 -11.89 0.39 7.11
N LEU A 265 -13.16 0.58 7.46
CA LEU A 265 -13.97 -0.44 8.15
C LEU A 265 -14.22 -1.67 7.27
N ILE A 266 -14.69 -1.46 6.03
CA ILE A 266 -14.99 -2.53 5.08
C ILE A 266 -13.72 -3.27 4.64
N GLY A 267 -12.64 -2.52 4.34
CA GLY A 267 -11.36 -3.09 3.94
C GLY A 267 -10.76 -3.95 5.06
N THR A 268 -10.83 -3.47 6.29
CA THR A 268 -10.38 -4.24 7.46
C THR A 268 -11.22 -5.49 7.69
N ALA A 269 -12.55 -5.43 7.59
CA ALA A 269 -13.39 -6.63 7.68
C ALA A 269 -13.01 -7.69 6.64
N LYS A 270 -12.84 -7.28 5.37
CA LYS A 270 -12.42 -8.19 4.29
C LYS A 270 -11.04 -8.79 4.51
N LEU A 271 -10.09 -8.03 5.06
CA LEU A 271 -8.74 -8.53 5.35
C LEU A 271 -8.71 -9.62 6.43
N ASN A 272 -9.73 -9.65 7.29
CA ASN A 272 -9.91 -10.63 8.36
C ASN A 272 -10.95 -11.70 8.03
N ASP A 273 -11.27 -11.88 6.75
CA ASP A 273 -12.24 -12.88 6.27
C ASP A 273 -13.65 -12.74 6.90
N VAL A 274 -14.00 -11.51 7.29
CA VAL A 274 -15.32 -11.16 7.85
C VAL A 274 -16.18 -10.53 6.78
N ASP A 275 -17.42 -11.03 6.62
CA ASP A 275 -18.43 -10.42 5.76
C ASP A 275 -18.75 -8.99 6.25
N PRO A 276 -18.42 -7.93 5.48
CA PRO A 276 -18.57 -6.56 5.95
C PRO A 276 -20.03 -6.17 6.22
N GLN A 277 -20.97 -6.72 5.44
CA GLN A 277 -22.38 -6.39 5.61
C GLN A 277 -22.93 -6.93 6.93
N ALA A 278 -22.68 -8.21 7.23
CA ALA A 278 -23.11 -8.82 8.47
C ALA A 278 -22.44 -8.21 9.70
N TRP A 279 -21.14 -7.88 9.59
CA TRP A 279 -20.43 -7.21 10.66
C TRP A 279 -20.96 -5.80 10.91
N LEU A 280 -21.13 -4.98 9.87
CA LEU A 280 -21.67 -3.63 10.01
C LEU A 280 -23.09 -3.64 10.58
N ALA A 281 -23.96 -4.55 10.11
CA ALA A 281 -25.33 -4.66 10.60
C ALA A 281 -25.38 -4.99 12.09
N ASP A 282 -24.61 -5.99 12.53
CA ASP A 282 -24.56 -6.41 13.93
C ASP A 282 -23.90 -5.34 14.83
N VAL A 283 -22.81 -4.71 14.38
CA VAL A 283 -22.13 -3.66 15.14
C VAL A 283 -23.00 -2.43 15.28
N LEU A 284 -23.62 -1.93 14.20
CA LEU A 284 -24.51 -0.77 14.24
C LEU A 284 -25.70 -1.01 15.18
N ALA A 285 -26.20 -2.25 15.27
CA ALA A 285 -27.31 -2.60 16.15
C ALA A 285 -26.97 -2.59 17.64
N ARG A 286 -25.69 -2.67 18.05
CA ARG A 286 -25.30 -2.78 19.47
C ARG A 286 -24.20 -1.84 19.95
N ILE A 287 -23.60 -1.04 19.06
CA ILE A 287 -22.49 -0.15 19.43
C ILE A 287 -22.92 0.91 20.46
N ALA A 288 -24.16 1.40 20.39
CA ALA A 288 -24.69 2.37 21.34
C ALA A 288 -24.80 1.80 22.77
N ASP A 289 -25.07 0.50 22.90
CA ASP A 289 -25.18 -0.19 24.19
C ASP A 289 -23.85 -0.83 24.65
N THR A 290 -22.79 -0.70 23.85
CA THR A 290 -21.48 -1.28 24.16
C THR A 290 -20.65 -0.26 24.95
N PRO A 291 -20.24 -0.57 26.20
CA PRO A 291 -19.36 0.31 26.97
C PRO A 291 -18.06 0.61 26.21
N GLN A 292 -17.57 1.85 26.33
CA GLN A 292 -16.38 2.32 25.59
C GLN A 292 -15.17 1.38 25.75
N GLY A 293 -14.94 0.87 26.96
CA GLY A 293 -13.84 -0.07 27.26
C GLY A 293 -13.96 -1.46 26.63
N ARG A 294 -15.09 -1.79 25.97
CA ARG A 294 -15.33 -3.07 25.28
C ARG A 294 -15.48 -2.92 23.76
N LEU A 295 -15.27 -1.72 23.22
CA LEU A 295 -15.39 -1.50 21.76
C LEU A 295 -14.41 -2.33 20.95
N ASN A 296 -13.26 -2.70 21.53
CA ASN A 296 -12.29 -3.62 20.91
C ASN A 296 -12.87 -5.00 20.60
N GLU A 297 -13.90 -5.46 21.33
CA GLU A 297 -14.61 -6.72 21.06
C GLU A 297 -15.41 -6.67 19.74
N LEU A 298 -15.74 -5.47 19.26
CA LEU A 298 -16.48 -5.25 18.01
C LEU A 298 -15.56 -5.14 16.80
N LEU A 299 -14.24 -5.09 16.97
CA LEU A 299 -13.30 -5.03 15.85
C LEU A 299 -13.38 -6.31 15.01
N PRO A 300 -13.18 -6.24 13.68
CA PRO A 300 -13.40 -7.40 12.81
C PRO A 300 -12.67 -8.68 13.23
N TRP A 301 -11.43 -8.58 13.72
CA TRP A 301 -10.65 -9.74 14.17
C TRP A 301 -11.05 -10.31 15.54
N ASN A 302 -11.83 -9.58 16.33
CA ASN A 302 -12.38 -10.03 17.61
C ASN A 302 -13.88 -10.35 17.50
N TRP A 303 -14.49 -10.05 16.36
CA TRP A 303 -15.94 -10.08 16.21
C TRP A 303 -16.48 -11.50 16.30
N LYS A 304 -17.40 -11.68 17.24
CA LYS A 304 -18.23 -12.88 17.36
C LYS A 304 -19.66 -12.50 17.01
N ARG A 305 -20.19 -13.12 15.94
CA ARG A 305 -21.59 -12.96 15.55
C ARG A 305 -22.47 -13.43 16.71
N ARG A 306 -23.38 -12.58 17.19
CA ARG A 306 -24.39 -13.02 18.17
C ARG A 306 -25.31 -14.03 17.48
N SER A 307 -25.51 -15.20 18.09
CA SER A 307 -26.55 -16.11 17.63
C SER A 307 -27.90 -15.42 17.81
N SER A 308 -28.78 -15.51 16.81
CA SER A 308 -30.13 -14.91 16.79
C SER A 308 -31.10 -15.44 17.88
N LYS A 309 -30.64 -16.23 18.84
CA LYS A 309 -31.47 -16.85 19.89
C LYS A 309 -31.91 -15.91 21.03
N ALA A 310 -31.60 -14.63 21.00
CA ALA A 310 -31.87 -13.71 22.13
C ALA A 310 -32.87 -12.58 21.86
N ILE A 311 -33.65 -12.63 20.77
CA ILE A 311 -34.72 -11.63 20.47
C ILE A 311 -36.12 -12.28 20.59
N ALA A 312 -36.24 -13.34 21.40
CA ALA A 312 -37.52 -13.94 21.77
C ALA A 312 -37.54 -14.18 23.28
N ALA A 313 -37.72 -13.12 24.04
CA ALA A 313 -38.18 -13.12 25.43
C ALA A 313 -38.81 -11.75 25.72
#